data_AF-A0A9D2MQ85-F1
#
_entry.id   AF-A0A9D2MQ85-F1
#
_cell.length_a   1.000
_cell.length_b   1.000
_cell.length_c   1.000
_cell.angle_alpha   90.00
_cell.angle_beta   90.00
_cell.angle_gamma   90.00
#
_symmetry.space_group_name_H-M   'P 1'
#
loop_
_entity.id
_entity.type
_entity.pdbx_description
1 polymer ?
#
loop_
_entity_poly.entity_id
_entity_poly.type
_entity_poly.pdbx_seq_one_letter_code
_entity_poly.pdbx_strand_id
1 'polypeptide(L)'
;MIWQQALMSVLGFGAGILVSAGVFTVLLAVGLVPRFAGRTNTGNKIFLYEEMIVLGTLAGDFLSVFPKYGQIGAWVRQQLLLGAHTVTVWKWIAGLAVSLFGLFAGIFVGCLALAIAEMLDSIPILTRRIGFRHGLGFLVLGLALGKLLGSLIYFAFHLYETGL
;
A
#
# COMPACT_ATOMS: atom_id res chain seq x y z
N MET A 1 1.70 -23.38 -23.72
CA MET A 1 0.79 -23.53 -22.56
C MET A 1 1.54 -23.68 -21.24
N ILE A 2 2.21 -24.80 -20.92
CA ILE A 2 2.92 -24.98 -19.63
C ILE A 2 4.03 -23.94 -19.39
N TRP A 3 4.79 -23.61 -20.44
CA TRP A 3 5.95 -22.70 -20.32
C TRP A 3 5.53 -21.25 -20.05
N GLN A 4 4.40 -20.82 -20.62
CA GLN A 4 3.84 -19.49 -20.39
C GLN A 4 3.28 -19.37 -18.96
N GLN A 5 2.61 -20.41 -18.46
CA GLN A 5 2.11 -20.44 -17.08
C GLN A 5 3.26 -20.45 -16.06
N ALA A 6 4.33 -21.21 -16.32
CA ALA A 6 5.53 -21.19 -15.50
C ALA A 6 6.15 -19.79 -15.47
N LEU A 7 6.29 -19.14 -16.62
CA LEU A 7 6.90 -17.81 -16.73
C LEU A 7 6.03 -16.73 -16.04
N MET A 8 4.72 -16.75 -16.23
CA MET A 8 3.77 -15.88 -15.51
C MET A 8 3.80 -16.13 -14.01
N SER A 9 3.92 -17.39 -13.56
CA SER A 9 4.00 -17.70 -12.13
C SER A 9 5.29 -17.16 -11.50
N VAL A 10 6.43 -17.28 -12.17
CA VAL A 10 7.71 -16.74 -11.69
C VAL A 10 7.71 -15.21 -11.70
N LEU A 11 7.19 -14.59 -12.76
CA LEU A 11 7.05 -13.14 -12.82
C LEU A 11 6.10 -12.61 -11.75
N GLY A 12 4.95 -13.26 -11.55
CA GLY A 12 3.99 -12.90 -10.51
C GLY A 12 4.57 -13.04 -9.10
N PHE A 13 5.30 -14.13 -8.84
CA PHE A 13 5.96 -14.35 -7.55
C PHE A 13 7.09 -13.33 -7.32
N GLY A 14 7.89 -13.05 -8.34
CA GLY A 14 8.96 -12.04 -8.28
C GLY A 14 8.41 -10.63 -8.06
N ALA A 15 7.36 -10.26 -8.77
CA ALA A 15 6.67 -8.98 -8.59
C ALA A 15 6.06 -8.87 -7.18
N GLY A 16 5.45 -9.93 -6.67
CA GLY A 16 4.88 -9.97 -5.32
C GLY A 16 5.93 -9.77 -4.22
N ILE A 17 7.06 -10.48 -4.31
CA ILE A 17 8.19 -10.31 -3.37
C ILE A 17 8.72 -8.87 -3.44
N LEU A 18 8.90 -8.33 -4.64
CA LEU A 18 9.46 -6.99 -4.84
C LEU A 18 8.54 -5.90 -4.26
N VAL A 19 7.23 -6.02 -4.47
CA VAL A 19 6.23 -5.09 -3.91
C VAL A 19 6.18 -5.19 -2.39
N SER A 20 6.12 -6.41 -1.84
CA SER A 20 6.08 -6.63 -0.38
C SER A 20 7.31 -6.08 0.32
N ALA A 21 8.50 -6.37 -0.21
CA ALA A 21 9.77 -5.84 0.30
C ALA A 21 9.80 -4.31 0.25
N GLY A 22 9.27 -3.70 -0.83
CA GLY A 22 9.18 -2.25 -0.96
C GLY A 22 8.33 -1.60 0.13
N VAL A 23 7.10 -2.09 0.34
CA VAL A 23 6.18 -1.54 1.34
C VAL A 23 6.73 -1.70 2.76
N PHE A 24 7.27 -2.88 3.09
CA PHE A 24 7.82 -3.16 4.41
C PHE A 24 9.08 -2.33 4.71
N THR A 25 9.98 -2.19 3.73
CA THR A 25 11.17 -1.35 3.85
C THR A 25 10.80 0.10 4.08
N VAL A 26 9.81 0.62 3.35
CA VAL A 26 9.33 2.00 3.55
C VAL A 26 8.79 2.18 4.96
N LEU A 27 7.93 1.28 5.45
CA LEU A 27 7.32 1.39 6.79
C LEU A 27 8.36 1.39 7.93
N LEU A 28 9.41 0.57 7.82
CA LEU A 28 10.48 0.50 8.82
C LEU A 28 11.51 1.61 8.68
N ALA A 29 11.99 1.88 7.45
CA ALA A 29 13.01 2.91 7.20
C ALA A 29 12.50 4.31 7.51
N VAL A 30 11.21 4.57 7.26
CA VAL A 30 10.55 5.82 7.62
C VAL A 30 10.33 5.95 9.13
N GLY A 31 10.55 4.88 9.89
CA GLY A 31 10.49 4.90 11.36
C GLY A 31 9.09 5.14 11.91
N LEU A 32 8.06 4.90 11.11
CA LEU A 32 6.66 5.08 11.51
C LEU A 32 6.32 4.17 12.71
N VAL A 33 6.67 2.89 12.59
CA VAL A 33 6.46 1.87 13.64
C VAL A 33 7.21 2.20 14.94
N PRO A 34 8.53 2.45 14.94
CA PRO A 34 9.24 2.78 16.17
C PRO A 34 8.81 4.13 16.78
N ARG A 35 8.34 5.11 15.99
CA ARG A 35 7.78 6.36 16.52
C ARG A 35 6.49 6.14 17.32
N PHE A 36 5.59 5.30 16.81
CA PHE A 36 4.37 4.95 17.54
C PHE A 36 4.67 4.15 18.80
N ALA A 37 5.60 3.20 18.72
CA ALA A 37 6.06 2.42 19.88
C ALA A 37 6.73 3.32 20.94
N GLY A 38 7.51 4.32 20.52
CA GLY A 38 8.12 5.31 21.40
C GLY A 38 7.11 6.23 22.08
N ARG A 39 6.12 6.76 21.34
CA ARG A 39 5.07 7.63 21.89
C ARG A 39 4.14 6.93 22.88
N THR A 40 3.93 5.63 22.71
CA THR A 40 3.09 4.81 23.60
C THR A 40 3.86 4.22 24.78
N ASN A 41 5.13 4.62 25.00
CA ASN A 41 6.04 4.01 26.00
C ASN A 41 6.10 2.47 25.90
N THR A 42 5.89 1.92 24.70
CA THR A 42 5.85 0.48 24.43
C THR A 42 6.92 0.10 23.39
N GLY A 43 8.11 0.69 23.50
CA GLY A 43 9.25 0.39 22.62
C GLY A 43 9.69 -1.08 22.65
N ASN A 44 9.39 -1.79 23.73
CA ASN A 44 9.73 -3.21 23.87
C ASN A 44 8.80 -4.15 23.08
N LYS A 45 7.73 -3.63 22.43
CA LYS A 45 6.77 -4.42 21.65
C LYS A 45 6.64 -3.94 20.20
N ILE A 46 7.72 -3.42 19.61
CA ILE A 46 7.74 -3.02 18.20
C ILE A 46 7.27 -4.16 17.28
N PHE A 47 7.69 -5.39 17.57
CA PHE A 47 7.28 -6.58 16.81
C PHE A 47 5.76 -6.77 16.75
N LEU A 48 5.02 -6.46 17.83
CA LEU A 48 3.55 -6.56 17.80
C LEU A 48 2.93 -5.54 16.86
N TYR A 49 3.48 -4.33 16.77
CA TYR A 49 3.01 -3.32 15.82
C TYR A 49 3.27 -3.76 14.38
N GLU A 50 4.42 -4.37 14.11
CA GLU A 50 4.74 -4.92 12.79
C GLU A 50 3.78 -6.05 12.41
N GLU A 51 3.54 -7.01 13.32
CA GLU A 51 2.61 -8.11 13.07
C GLU A 51 1.17 -7.62 12.85
N MET A 52 0.72 -6.60 13.59
CA MET A 52 -0.61 -6.01 13.35
C MET A 52 -0.71 -5.36 11.97
N ILE A 53 0.36 -4.72 11.48
CA ILE A 53 0.41 -4.16 10.13
C ILE A 53 0.37 -5.29 9.09
N VAL A 54 1.19 -6.33 9.26
CA VAL A 54 1.24 -7.49 8.35
C VAL A 54 -0.10 -8.22 8.29
N LEU A 55 -0.75 -8.43 9.44
CA LEU A 55 -2.09 -9.01 9.51
C LEU A 55 -3.12 -8.11 8.82
N GLY A 56 -3.02 -6.80 9.00
CA GLY A 56 -3.87 -5.81 8.35
C GLY A 56 -3.73 -5.82 6.82
N THR A 57 -2.50 -5.87 6.30
CA THR A 57 -2.25 -5.93 4.86
C THR A 57 -2.69 -7.26 4.26
N LEU A 58 -2.40 -8.38 4.92
CA LEU A 58 -2.88 -9.70 4.49
C LEU A 58 -4.41 -9.77 4.45
N ALA A 59 -5.08 -9.25 5.48
CA ALA A 59 -6.55 -9.21 5.51
C ALA A 59 -7.11 -8.29 4.42
N GLY A 60 -6.50 -7.11 4.19
CA GLY A 60 -6.90 -6.18 3.15
C GLY A 60 -6.70 -6.75 1.73
N ASP A 61 -5.55 -7.38 1.47
CA ASP A 61 -5.24 -8.03 0.21
C ASP A 61 -6.20 -9.18 -0.06
N PHE A 62 -6.51 -10.00 0.95
CA PHE A 62 -7.47 -11.08 0.82
C PHE A 62 -8.88 -10.57 0.49
N LEU A 63 -9.33 -9.49 1.14
CA LEU A 63 -10.62 -8.85 0.83
C LEU A 63 -10.66 -8.19 -0.55
N SER A 64 -9.53 -7.65 -1.02
CA SER A 64 -9.40 -7.00 -2.32
C SER A 64 -9.36 -8.01 -3.48
N VAL A 65 -8.52 -9.05 -3.36
CA VAL A 65 -8.27 -10.05 -4.42
C VAL A 65 -9.43 -11.02 -4.60
N PHE A 66 -10.20 -11.29 -3.54
CA PHE A 66 -11.36 -12.17 -3.62
C PHE A 66 -12.68 -11.39 -3.52
N PRO A 67 -13.13 -10.75 -4.62
CA PRO A 67 -14.40 -10.02 -4.64
C PRO A 67 -15.61 -10.93 -4.34
N LYS A 68 -15.48 -12.24 -4.56
CA LYS A 68 -16.51 -13.24 -4.22
C LYS A 68 -16.72 -13.41 -2.69
N TYR A 69 -15.69 -13.21 -1.88
CA TYR A 69 -15.80 -13.17 -0.41
C TYR A 69 -16.12 -11.75 0.10
N GLY A 70 -15.78 -10.70 -0.67
CA GLY A 70 -16.23 -9.31 -0.42
C GLY A 70 -17.73 -9.05 -0.69
N GLN A 71 -18.40 -9.98 -1.39
CA GLN A 71 -19.84 -9.94 -1.67
C GLN A 71 -20.75 -10.28 -0.47
N ILE A 72 -20.29 -10.09 0.77
CA ILE A 72 -21.16 -10.18 1.98
C ILE A 72 -22.41 -9.31 1.77
N GLY A 73 -22.25 -8.12 1.16
CA GLY A 73 -23.36 -7.23 0.85
C GLY A 73 -24.30 -7.70 -0.28
N ALA A 74 -23.89 -8.65 -1.13
CA ALA A 74 -24.75 -9.29 -2.13
C ALA A 74 -25.40 -10.57 -1.58
N TRP A 75 -24.67 -11.34 -0.76
CA TRP A 75 -25.17 -12.52 -0.06
C TRP A 75 -26.27 -12.15 0.96
N VAL A 76 -26.07 -11.07 1.71
CA VAL A 76 -27.09 -10.48 2.61
C VAL A 76 -28.28 -9.90 1.84
N ARG A 77 -28.06 -9.41 0.61
CA ARG A 77 -29.13 -8.89 -0.25
C ARG A 77 -29.90 -10.03 -0.96
N GLN A 78 -29.29 -11.20 -1.11
CA GLN A 78 -29.88 -12.43 -1.66
C GLN A 78 -30.65 -13.26 -0.62
N GLN A 79 -30.30 -13.21 0.68
CA GLN A 79 -31.14 -13.72 1.77
C GLN A 79 -32.33 -12.78 2.02
N LEU A 80 -33.21 -12.74 1.02
CA LEU A 80 -34.43 -11.98 0.91
C LEU A 80 -35.51 -12.56 1.85
N LEU A 81 -35.47 -12.26 3.15
CA LEU A 81 -36.53 -12.70 4.07
C LEU A 81 -37.30 -11.58 4.78
N LEU A 82 -36.84 -10.32 4.84
CA LEU A 82 -37.57 -9.26 5.56
C LEU A 82 -37.49 -7.86 4.91
N GLY A 83 -38.30 -7.64 3.86
CA GLY A 83 -38.92 -6.34 3.54
C GLY A 83 -38.04 -5.13 3.18
N ALA A 84 -38.68 -4.05 2.71
CA ALA A 84 -38.06 -2.81 2.23
C ALA A 84 -37.15 -2.08 3.26
N HIS A 85 -37.21 -2.44 4.54
CA HIS A 85 -36.43 -1.82 5.62
C HIS A 85 -35.02 -2.43 5.81
N THR A 86 -34.78 -3.69 5.49
CA THR A 86 -33.45 -4.32 5.65
C THR A 86 -32.41 -3.74 4.68
N VAL A 87 -32.82 -3.41 3.45
CA VAL A 87 -31.92 -2.82 2.44
C VAL A 87 -31.41 -1.44 2.86
N THR A 88 -32.26 -0.64 3.50
CA THR A 88 -31.92 0.71 3.96
C THR A 88 -30.96 0.65 5.15
N VAL A 89 -31.23 -0.19 6.15
CA VAL A 89 -30.34 -0.39 7.30
C VAL A 89 -28.97 -0.91 6.86
N TRP A 90 -28.93 -1.87 5.93
CA TRP A 90 -27.67 -2.40 5.41
C TRP A 90 -26.85 -1.34 4.66
N LYS A 91 -27.49 -0.46 3.88
CA LYS A 91 -26.81 0.65 3.20
C LYS A 91 -26.20 1.64 4.19
N TRP A 92 -26.89 1.97 5.29
CA TRP A 92 -26.36 2.83 6.33
C TRP A 92 -25.17 2.20 7.06
N ILE A 93 -25.27 0.92 7.43
CA ILE A 93 -24.17 0.18 8.07
C ILE A 93 -22.95 0.10 7.13
N ALA A 94 -23.17 -0.25 5.87
CA ALA A 94 -22.10 -0.28 4.87
C ALA A 94 -21.48 1.11 4.65
N GLY A 95 -22.30 2.16 4.60
CA GLY A 95 -21.84 3.54 4.49
C GLY A 95 -20.99 3.98 5.68
N LEU A 96 -21.39 3.63 6.90
CA LEU A 96 -20.60 3.89 8.11
C LEU A 96 -19.28 3.11 8.09
N ALA A 97 -19.31 1.83 7.70
CA ALA A 97 -18.11 1.02 7.60
C ALA A 97 -17.10 1.58 6.59
N VAL A 98 -17.57 2.00 5.40
CA VAL A 98 -16.72 2.63 4.38
C VAL A 98 -16.19 3.98 4.84
N SER A 99 -17.02 4.80 5.50
CA SER A 99 -16.59 6.09 6.06
C SER A 99 -15.49 5.91 7.11
N LEU A 100 -15.68 4.95 8.03
CA LEU A 100 -14.70 4.63 9.06
C LEU A 100 -13.40 4.10 8.45
N PHE A 101 -13.50 3.18 7.49
CA PHE A 101 -12.34 2.66 6.76
C PHE A 101 -11.58 3.76 6.02
N GLY A 102 -12.31 4.68 5.36
CA GLY A 102 -11.71 5.84 4.69
C GLY A 102 -10.98 6.78 5.65
N LEU A 103 -11.53 7.01 6.85
CA LEU A 103 -10.89 7.81 7.89
C LEU A 103 -9.60 7.15 8.39
N PHE A 104 -9.63 5.85 8.69
CA PHE A 104 -8.43 5.12 9.12
C PHE A 104 -7.36 5.07 8.02
N ALA A 105 -7.75 4.82 6.76
CA ALA A 105 -6.84 4.87 5.63
C ALA A 105 -6.23 6.26 5.46
N GLY A 106 -7.03 7.33 5.63
CA GLY A 106 -6.56 8.71 5.59
C GLY A 106 -5.53 9.03 6.67
N ILE A 107 -5.77 8.63 7.93
CA ILE A 107 -4.81 8.80 9.03
C ILE A 107 -3.51 8.03 8.72
N PHE A 108 -3.62 6.79 8.25
CA PHE A 108 -2.46 5.97 7.90
C PHE A 108 -1.61 6.61 6.80
N VAL A 109 -2.23 7.02 5.69
CA VAL A 109 -1.56 7.68 4.56
C VAL A 109 -0.97 9.02 5.01
N GLY A 110 -1.68 9.79 5.84
CA GLY A 110 -1.20 11.05 6.41
C GLY A 110 0.05 10.87 7.28
N CYS A 111 0.07 9.85 8.14
CA CYS A 111 1.25 9.53 8.95
C CYS A 111 2.42 9.05 8.09
N LEU A 112 2.16 8.26 7.04
CA LEU A 112 3.18 7.82 6.09
C LEU A 112 3.78 9.03 5.34
N ALA A 113 2.95 9.97 4.88
CA ALA A 113 3.41 11.19 4.22
C ALA A 113 4.26 12.07 5.15
N LEU A 114 3.82 12.30 6.40
CA LEU A 114 4.58 13.07 7.39
C LEU A 114 5.93 12.43 7.69
N ALA A 115 5.96 11.12 7.82
CA ALA A 115 7.19 10.42 8.17
C ALA A 115 8.16 10.36 6.99
N ILE A 116 7.67 10.27 5.74
CA ILE A 116 8.50 10.48 4.54
C ILE A 116 9.06 11.90 4.52
N ALA A 117 8.25 12.92 4.82
CA ALA A 117 8.72 14.31 4.85
C ALA A 117 9.88 14.49 5.83
N GLU A 118 9.80 13.91 7.03
CA GLU A 118 10.89 13.97 8.00
C GLU A 118 12.15 13.23 7.53
N MET A 119 12.01 12.11 6.84
CA MET A 119 13.15 11.42 6.24
C MET A 119 13.76 12.22 5.09
N LEU A 120 12.96 12.90 4.27
CA LEU A 120 13.43 13.76 3.18
C LEU A 120 14.27 14.93 3.71
N ASP A 121 13.91 15.51 4.85
CA ASP A 121 14.67 16.58 5.50
C ASP A 121 16.07 16.12 5.98
N SER A 122 16.25 14.81 6.19
CA SER A 122 17.55 14.23 6.51
C SER A 122 18.45 14.01 5.27
N ILE A 123 17.89 13.99 4.05
CA ILE A 123 18.66 13.78 2.82
C ILE A 123 19.68 14.89 2.59
N PRO A 124 19.34 16.20 2.69
CA PRO A 124 20.31 17.29 2.61
C PRO A 124 21.49 17.12 3.57
N ILE A 125 21.22 16.66 4.81
CA ILE A 125 22.23 16.40 5.84
C ILE A 125 23.16 15.26 5.40
N LEU A 126 22.58 14.17 4.88
CA LEU A 126 23.33 13.03 4.33
C LEU A 126 24.23 13.47 3.15
N THR A 127 23.70 14.24 2.19
CA THR A 127 24.50 14.76 1.08
C THR A 127 25.63 15.69 1.52
N ARG A 128 25.43 16.46 2.59
CA ARG A 128 26.50 17.30 3.17
C ARG A 128 27.59 16.45 3.82
N ARG A 129 27.27 15.31 4.46
CA ARG A 129 28.26 14.38 5.03
C ARG A 129 29.02 13.57 3.98
N ILE A 130 28.38 13.17 2.89
CA ILE A 130 29.02 12.44 1.80
C ILE A 130 29.88 13.37 0.91
N GLY A 131 29.86 14.69 1.16
CA GLY A 131 30.59 15.68 0.35
C GLY A 131 29.96 15.95 -1.02
N PHE A 132 28.77 15.40 -1.28
CA PHE A 132 28.09 15.41 -2.56
C PHE A 132 27.27 16.70 -2.73
N ARG A 133 27.95 17.85 -2.77
CA ARG A 133 27.29 19.18 -2.73
C ARG A 133 26.48 19.56 -3.98
N HIS A 134 26.76 18.96 -5.14
CA HIS A 134 26.12 19.32 -6.42
C HIS A 134 25.26 18.20 -7.04
N GLY A 135 25.21 17.00 -6.45
CA GLY A 135 24.59 15.83 -7.07
C GLY A 135 23.12 15.56 -6.70
N LEU A 136 22.56 16.26 -5.72
CA LEU A 136 21.17 16.00 -5.26
C LEU A 136 20.14 16.31 -6.35
N GLY A 137 20.38 17.38 -7.13
CA GLY A 137 19.58 17.70 -8.32
C GLY A 137 19.65 16.58 -9.37
N PHE A 138 20.84 16.02 -9.64
CA PHE A 138 20.99 14.89 -10.56
C PHE A 138 20.32 13.61 -10.06
N LEU A 139 20.31 13.35 -8.75
CA LEU A 139 19.60 12.21 -8.15
C LEU A 139 18.08 12.34 -8.35
N VAL A 140 17.51 13.50 -7.99
CA VAL A 140 16.07 13.77 -8.15
C VAL A 140 15.68 13.74 -9.63
N LEU A 141 16.52 14.31 -10.50
CA LEU A 141 16.30 14.33 -11.94
C LEU A 141 16.41 12.92 -12.54
N GLY A 142 17.32 12.07 -12.07
CA GLY A 142 17.41 10.67 -12.45
C GLY A 142 16.17 9.85 -12.05
N LEU A 143 15.66 10.06 -10.83
CA LEU A 143 14.41 9.45 -10.37
C LEU A 143 13.20 9.93 -11.19
N ALA A 144 13.15 11.23 -11.49
CA ALA A 144 12.10 11.83 -12.31
C ALA A 144 12.13 11.30 -13.75
N LEU A 145 13.32 11.25 -14.36
CA LEU A 145 13.53 10.67 -15.69
C LEU A 145 13.19 9.18 -15.71
N GLY A 146 13.53 8.41 -14.67
CA GLY A 146 13.15 7.01 -14.57
C GLY A 146 11.63 6.81 -14.59
N LYS A 147 10.87 7.60 -13.83
CA LYS A 147 9.40 7.58 -13.87
C LYS A 147 8.85 8.04 -15.21
N LEU A 148 9.44 9.08 -15.80
CA LEU A 148 9.02 9.62 -17.09
C LEU A 148 9.22 8.58 -18.20
N LEU A 149 10.41 7.98 -18.28
CA LEU A 149 10.73 6.93 -19.25
C LEU A 149 9.85 5.70 -19.05
N GLY A 150 9.64 5.25 -17.81
CA GLY A 150 8.73 4.15 -17.51
C GLY A 150 7.31 4.40 -18.00
N SER A 151 6.78 5.61 -17.76
CA SER A 151 5.46 6.03 -18.26
C SER A 151 5.41 6.11 -19.80
N LEU A 152 6.46 6.66 -20.42
CA LEU A 152 6.55 6.76 -21.87
C LEU A 152 6.60 5.39 -22.53
N ILE A 153 7.38 4.46 -22.00
CA ILE A 153 7.49 3.08 -22.49
C ILE A 153 6.14 2.36 -22.33
N TYR A 154 5.50 2.51 -21.18
CA TYR A 154 4.18 1.92 -20.92
C TYR A 154 3.14 2.32 -21.97
N PHE A 155 3.10 3.61 -22.33
CA PHE A 155 2.21 4.12 -23.37
C PHE A 155 2.66 3.79 -24.79
N ALA A 156 3.95 3.96 -25.09
CA ALA A 156 4.49 3.76 -26.44
C ALA A 156 4.36 2.31 -26.90
N PHE A 157 4.59 1.34 -26.01
CA PHE A 157 4.44 -0.08 -26.32
C PHE A 157 3.00 -0.60 -26.15
N HIS A 158 2.02 0.27 -25.89
CA HIS A 158 0.62 -0.12 -25.67
C HIS A 158 0.47 -1.25 -24.64
N LEU A 159 1.30 -1.24 -23.59
CA LEU A 159 1.28 -2.30 -22.57
C LEU A 159 -0.08 -2.38 -21.85
N TYR A 160 -0.85 -1.30 -21.89
CA TYR A 160 -2.20 -1.23 -21.33
C TYR A 160 -3.22 -2.11 -22.08
N GLU A 161 -3.00 -2.45 -23.35
CA GLU A 161 -3.87 -3.36 -24.09
C GLU A 161 -3.48 -4.84 -23.89
N THR A 162 -2.23 -5.11 -23.54
CA THR A 162 -1.71 -6.49 -23.51
C THR A 162 -2.15 -7.36 -22.34
N GLY A 163 -2.91 -6.83 -21.37
CA GLY A 163 -3.68 -7.62 -20.40
C GLY A 163 -2.97 -8.85 -19.81
N LEU A 164 -1.67 -8.74 -19.53
CA LEU A 164 -0.82 -9.77 -18.96
C LEU A 164 -0.84 -9.67 -17.44
#